data_AF-A0ABD1MJ68-F1
#
_entry.id   AF-A0ABD1MJ68-F1
#
_cell.length_a   1.000
_cell.length_b   1.000
_cell.length_c   1.000
_cell.angle_alpha   90.00
_cell.angle_beta   90.00
_cell.angle_gamma   90.00
#
_symmetry.space_group_name_H-M   'P 1'
#
loop_
_entity.id
_entity.type
_entity.pdbx_description
1 polymer ?
#
loop_
_entity_poly.entity_id
_entity_poly.type
_entity_poly.pdbx_seq_one_letter_code
_entity_poly.pdbx_strand_id
1 'polypeptide(L)'
;MMDMETSTSFHDFLNRMRHPACLDLVRSIKSFIVSFSFYQPKPENDGKKVQDFFLSMEAAIRDHPLWTTASEEDIDCAMEGLEKYIMTKLFSRTFSASPEDDKIDDEISEKIRLLQTFLKPQHLDIPPSLHNEPLWLLAEKELLKMNAFKAPYEKMTSIMSCCRIINNLLLNAAMSEHEPTGADDFLPVLIYITIKANPPKLHSNLKFIKLYRRQEKLTSEAEYYFTNLMSAKSFIVELNAKSLSMEEIEFEESMQAAKLTNKTSSESSYTCQMNQQEKNECSCSKKMDNKLDDPGVLQVLHHGSNYPYMEAKSKELTVGDVDILLSHYKDLAAKHTILCKAISCLSTSEREPLLRHLEKQGAGTLMPVCHSTVGSPQTQLTRHQDN
;
A
#
# COMPACT_ATOMS: atom_id res chain seq x y z
N MET A 1 -3.48 -12.72 4.31
CA MET A 1 -4.55 -13.49 4.98
C MET A 1 -5.62 -12.56 5.57
N MET A 2 -5.25 -11.44 6.22
CA MET A 2 -6.19 -10.43 6.75
C MET A 2 -7.13 -9.76 5.70
N ASP A 3 -6.70 -9.59 4.45
CA ASP A 3 -7.53 -8.91 3.43
C ASP A 3 -8.79 -9.72 3.03
N MET A 4 -8.75 -11.06 3.09
CA MET A 4 -9.93 -11.88 2.81
C MET A 4 -10.94 -11.86 3.96
N GLU A 5 -10.48 -11.88 5.21
CA GLU A 5 -11.34 -11.85 6.40
C GLU A 5 -12.11 -10.53 6.53
N THR A 6 -11.46 -9.38 6.27
CA THR A 6 -12.11 -8.05 6.33
C THR A 6 -13.13 -7.82 5.23
N SER A 7 -12.93 -8.41 4.04
CA SER A 7 -13.90 -8.34 2.94
C SER A 7 -15.16 -9.16 3.25
N THR A 8 -14.99 -10.29 3.95
CA THR A 8 -16.07 -11.18 4.36
C THR A 8 -16.88 -10.54 5.48
N SER A 9 -16.22 -9.97 6.50
CA SER A 9 -16.90 -9.29 7.61
C SER A 9 -17.73 -8.08 7.15
N PHE A 10 -17.25 -7.31 6.18
CA PHE A 10 -18.02 -6.20 5.61
C PHE A 10 -19.25 -6.68 4.83
N HIS A 11 -19.12 -7.76 4.05
CA HIS A 11 -20.25 -8.35 3.34
C HIS A 11 -21.32 -8.90 4.30
N ASP A 12 -20.89 -9.51 5.41
CA ASP A 12 -21.76 -10.02 6.45
C ASP A 12 -22.51 -8.89 7.17
N PHE A 13 -21.81 -7.80 7.50
CA PHE A 13 -22.45 -6.58 7.99
C PHE A 13 -23.52 -6.08 7.02
N LEU A 14 -23.21 -5.94 5.73
CA LEU A 14 -24.19 -5.49 4.73
C LEU A 14 -25.38 -6.43 4.61
N ASN A 15 -25.18 -7.75 4.71
CA ASN A 15 -26.26 -8.72 4.68
C ASN A 15 -27.17 -8.62 5.90
N ARG A 16 -26.62 -8.48 7.11
CA ARG A 16 -27.41 -8.27 8.32
C ARG A 16 -28.20 -6.95 8.23
N MET A 17 -27.59 -5.89 7.72
CA MET A 17 -28.25 -4.58 7.53
C MET A 17 -29.31 -4.57 6.43
N ARG A 18 -29.33 -5.56 5.52
CA ARG A 18 -30.41 -5.75 4.54
C ARG A 18 -31.66 -6.41 5.14
N HIS A 19 -31.55 -6.99 6.34
CA HIS A 19 -32.69 -7.64 6.98
C HIS A 19 -33.78 -6.61 7.31
N PRO A 20 -35.08 -6.90 7.04
CA PRO A 20 -36.17 -5.95 7.28
C PRO A 20 -36.27 -5.42 8.72
N ALA A 21 -35.86 -6.23 9.71
CA ALA A 21 -35.85 -5.79 11.11
C ALA A 21 -34.82 -4.65 11.37
N CYS A 22 -33.75 -4.53 10.57
CA CYS A 22 -32.73 -3.47 10.73
C CYS A 22 -33.10 -2.16 10.01
N LEU A 23 -34.32 -2.02 9.48
CA LEU A 23 -34.71 -0.84 8.69
C LEU A 23 -34.54 0.48 9.44
N ASP A 24 -34.79 0.50 10.75
CA ASP A 24 -34.63 1.71 11.57
C ASP A 24 -33.16 2.11 11.72
N LEU A 25 -32.25 1.14 11.90
CA LEU A 25 -30.80 1.37 11.91
C LEU A 25 -30.33 1.93 10.55
N VAL A 26 -30.79 1.34 9.45
CA VAL A 26 -30.45 1.82 8.09
C VAL A 26 -30.99 3.23 7.85
N ARG A 27 -32.20 3.54 8.29
CA ARG A 27 -32.76 4.91 8.21
C ARG A 27 -31.94 5.89 9.04
N SER A 28 -31.53 5.52 10.25
CA SER A 28 -30.64 6.33 11.08
C SER A 28 -29.33 6.67 10.37
N ILE A 29 -28.65 5.67 9.80
CA ILE A 29 -27.40 5.86 9.05
C ILE A 29 -27.59 6.78 7.84
N LYS A 30 -28.64 6.54 7.03
CA LYS A 30 -28.93 7.39 5.87
C LYS A 30 -29.25 8.82 6.29
N SER A 31 -30.05 8.99 7.34
CA SER A 31 -30.40 10.29 7.90
C SER A 31 -29.16 11.03 8.38
N PHE A 32 -28.24 10.35 9.07
CA PHE A 32 -26.97 10.91 9.51
C PHE A 32 -26.11 11.36 8.32
N ILE A 33 -25.93 10.53 7.29
CA ILE A 33 -25.13 10.90 6.10
C ILE A 33 -25.72 12.14 5.41
N VAL A 34 -27.04 12.20 5.27
CA VAL A 34 -27.73 13.34 4.65
C VAL A 34 -27.60 14.58 5.55
N SER A 35 -27.85 14.46 6.85
CA SER A 35 -27.77 15.57 7.79
C SER A 35 -26.36 16.14 7.87
N PHE A 36 -25.34 15.27 7.77
CA PHE A 36 -23.93 15.64 7.77
C PHE A 36 -23.60 16.66 6.69
N SER A 37 -24.20 16.51 5.50
CA SER A 37 -23.97 17.40 4.36
C SER A 37 -24.44 18.85 4.59
N PHE A 38 -25.42 19.08 5.46
CA PHE A 38 -25.97 20.41 5.73
C PHE A 38 -25.11 21.26 6.68
N TYR A 39 -24.19 20.65 7.42
CA TYR A 39 -23.32 21.40 8.32
C TYR A 39 -22.16 22.04 7.58
N GLN A 40 -21.69 23.18 8.08
CA GLN A 40 -20.44 23.79 7.60
C GLN A 40 -19.25 22.86 7.89
N PRO A 41 -18.36 22.59 6.91
CA PRO A 41 -17.18 21.75 7.10
C PRO A 41 -16.26 22.33 8.18
N LYS A 42 -16.11 21.60 9.28
CA LYS A 42 -15.16 21.91 10.36
C LYS A 42 -14.59 20.59 10.88
N PRO A 43 -13.35 20.21 10.54
CA PRO A 43 -12.83 18.86 10.77
C PRO A 43 -13.00 18.34 12.20
N GLU A 44 -12.74 19.17 13.21
CA GLU A 44 -12.80 18.79 14.62
C GLU A 44 -14.25 18.53 15.08
N ASN A 45 -15.18 19.39 14.65
CA ASN A 45 -16.60 19.24 14.96
C ASN A 45 -17.21 18.07 14.19
N ASP A 46 -16.81 17.89 12.93
CA ASP A 46 -17.24 16.80 12.06
C ASP A 46 -16.74 15.46 12.62
N GLY A 47 -15.49 15.39 13.08
CA GLY A 47 -14.94 14.25 13.83
C GLY A 47 -15.78 13.91 15.06
N LYS A 48 -16.04 14.89 15.93
CA LYS A 48 -16.86 14.66 17.14
C LYS A 48 -18.26 14.11 16.81
N LYS A 49 -18.94 14.66 15.81
CA LYS A 49 -20.27 14.17 15.40
C LYS A 49 -20.24 12.73 14.90
N VAL A 50 -19.20 12.35 14.15
CA VAL A 50 -19.02 10.97 13.69
C VAL A 50 -18.80 10.03 14.87
N GLN A 51 -17.99 10.42 15.86
CA GLN A 51 -17.74 9.62 17.06
C GLN A 51 -19.01 9.46 17.91
N ASP A 52 -19.74 10.55 18.18
CA ASP A 52 -21.00 10.52 18.90
C ASP A 52 -22.03 9.61 18.18
N PHE A 53 -22.05 9.64 16.84
CA PHE A 53 -22.89 8.76 16.05
C PHE A 53 -22.48 7.29 16.14
N PHE A 54 -21.18 6.97 16.12
CA PHE A 54 -20.72 5.60 16.32
C PHE A 54 -21.12 5.05 17.70
N LEU A 55 -20.94 5.83 18.77
CA LEU A 55 -21.36 5.43 20.12
C LEU A 55 -22.87 5.19 20.19
N SER A 56 -23.68 6.08 19.61
CA SER A 56 -25.13 5.91 19.57
C SER A 56 -25.55 4.68 18.75
N MET A 57 -24.87 4.41 17.64
CA MET A 57 -25.18 3.26 16.79
C MET A 57 -24.76 1.95 17.42
N GLU A 58 -23.63 1.91 18.14
CA GLU A 58 -23.21 0.71 18.86
C GLU A 58 -24.22 0.34 19.94
N ALA A 59 -24.67 1.32 20.74
CA ALA A 59 -25.72 1.10 21.73
C ALA A 59 -27.02 0.58 21.09
N ALA A 60 -27.42 1.16 19.95
CA ALA A 60 -28.61 0.72 19.22
C ALA A 60 -28.46 -0.68 18.60
N ILE A 61 -27.26 -1.06 18.15
CA ILE A 61 -26.98 -2.40 17.64
C ILE A 61 -27.03 -3.42 18.79
N ARG A 62 -26.41 -3.12 19.93
CA ARG A 62 -26.38 -4.01 21.10
C ARG A 62 -27.78 -4.28 21.70
N ASP A 63 -28.68 -3.29 21.67
CA ASP A 63 -30.07 -3.44 22.14
C ASP A 63 -30.98 -4.13 21.11
N HIS A 64 -30.52 -4.28 19.86
CA HIS A 64 -31.38 -4.76 18.77
C HIS A 64 -31.64 -6.27 18.89
N PRO A 65 -32.90 -6.75 18.72
CA PRO A 65 -33.25 -8.17 18.90
C PRO A 65 -32.41 -9.16 18.09
N LEU A 66 -32.00 -8.78 16.87
CA LEU A 66 -31.15 -9.61 15.99
C LEU A 66 -29.71 -9.77 16.47
N TRP A 67 -29.25 -8.94 17.40
CA TRP A 67 -27.87 -8.92 17.90
C TRP A 67 -27.78 -9.45 19.34
N THR A 68 -28.89 -9.90 19.92
CA THR A 68 -28.94 -10.44 21.29
C THR A 68 -28.05 -11.66 21.52
N THR A 69 -27.79 -12.45 20.47
CA THR A 69 -26.92 -13.62 20.51
C THR A 69 -25.56 -13.39 19.84
N ALA A 70 -25.25 -12.16 19.45
CA ALA A 70 -23.98 -11.83 18.81
C ALA A 70 -22.85 -11.81 19.85
N SER A 71 -21.65 -12.27 19.48
CA SER A 71 -20.46 -12.12 20.32
C SER A 71 -19.91 -10.70 20.24
N GLU A 72 -18.97 -10.35 21.12
CA GLU A 72 -18.28 -9.05 21.06
C GLU A 72 -17.52 -8.87 19.74
N GLU A 73 -16.94 -9.94 19.19
CA GLU A 73 -16.25 -9.92 17.89
C GLU A 73 -17.23 -9.65 16.74
N ASP A 74 -18.43 -10.21 16.79
CA ASP A 74 -19.49 -9.96 15.81
C ASP A 74 -19.93 -8.49 15.83
N ILE A 75 -20.10 -7.91 17.03
CA ILE A 75 -20.44 -6.49 17.21
C ILE A 75 -19.30 -5.62 16.69
N ASP A 76 -18.05 -5.97 17.00
CA ASP A 76 -16.89 -5.25 16.53
C ASP A 76 -16.77 -5.25 15.01
N CYS A 77 -16.95 -6.41 14.37
CA CYS A 77 -16.98 -6.53 12.91
C CYS A 77 -18.10 -5.66 12.30
N ALA A 78 -19.28 -5.62 12.93
CA ALA A 78 -20.39 -4.79 12.51
C ALA A 78 -20.05 -3.29 12.58
N MET A 79 -19.41 -2.88 13.67
CA MET A 79 -19.00 -1.49 13.89
C MET A 79 -17.87 -1.06 12.94
N GLU A 80 -16.95 -1.95 12.58
CA GLU A 80 -15.98 -1.69 11.51
C GLU A 80 -16.64 -1.59 10.13
N GLY A 81 -17.64 -2.43 9.86
CA GLY A 81 -18.45 -2.32 8.64
C GLY A 81 -19.24 -1.01 8.57
N LEU A 82 -19.78 -0.55 9.70
CA LEU A 82 -20.43 0.75 9.82
C LEU A 82 -19.44 1.90 9.58
N GLU A 83 -18.27 1.85 10.22
CA GLU A 83 -17.19 2.84 10.02
C GLU A 83 -16.81 2.92 8.54
N LYS A 84 -16.57 1.76 7.89
CA LYS A 84 -16.27 1.65 6.46
C LYS A 84 -17.35 2.30 5.62
N TYR A 85 -18.61 1.96 5.86
CA TYR A 85 -19.73 2.44 5.06
C TYR A 85 -19.87 3.96 5.16
N ILE A 86 -19.88 4.51 6.38
CA ILE A 86 -20.06 5.94 6.63
C ILE A 86 -18.87 6.71 6.09
N MET A 87 -17.64 6.32 6.44
CA MET A 87 -16.46 7.06 6.04
C MET A 87 -16.20 7.00 4.54
N THR A 88 -16.60 5.93 3.86
CA THR A 88 -16.57 5.88 2.38
C THR A 88 -17.53 6.90 1.76
N LYS A 89 -18.71 7.12 2.35
CA LYS A 89 -19.69 8.10 1.86
C LYS A 89 -19.31 9.53 2.18
N LEU A 90 -18.64 9.75 3.31
CA LEU A 90 -18.22 11.09 3.76
C LEU A 90 -16.81 11.48 3.25
N PHE A 91 -16.06 10.55 2.65
CA PHE A 91 -14.63 10.70 2.34
C PHE A 91 -14.27 11.99 1.60
N SER A 92 -15.02 12.36 0.56
CA SER A 92 -14.74 13.56 -0.25
C SER A 92 -14.87 14.87 0.51
N ARG A 93 -15.55 14.86 1.65
CA ARG A 93 -15.72 16.02 2.55
C ARG A 93 -14.74 15.97 3.72
N THR A 94 -14.39 14.77 4.19
CA THR A 94 -13.68 14.59 5.47
C THR A 94 -12.18 14.34 5.30
N PHE A 95 -11.73 13.90 4.13
CA PHE A 95 -10.32 13.70 3.81
C PHE A 95 -9.75 14.88 3.01
N SER A 96 -8.60 15.41 3.43
CA SER A 96 -8.02 16.66 2.91
C SER A 96 -9.09 17.77 2.81
N ALA A 97 -9.72 18.05 3.95
CA ALA A 97 -10.95 18.84 4.01
C ALA A 97 -10.72 20.35 3.78
N SER A 98 -9.47 20.81 3.87
CA SER A 98 -9.12 22.21 3.66
C SER A 98 -7.90 22.36 2.73
N PRO A 99 -7.80 23.47 1.96
CA PRO A 99 -6.64 23.73 1.10
C PRO A 99 -5.31 23.77 1.86
N GLU A 100 -5.35 24.10 3.15
CA GLU A 100 -4.18 24.09 4.03
C GLU A 100 -3.66 22.66 4.26
N ASP A 101 -4.54 21.66 4.39
CA ASP A 101 -4.11 20.26 4.52
C ASP A 101 -3.40 19.80 3.23
N ASP A 102 -3.94 20.15 2.06
CA ASP A 102 -3.31 19.85 0.76
C ASP A 102 -1.92 20.50 0.64
N LYS A 103 -1.81 21.77 1.05
CA LYS A 103 -0.53 22.49 1.05
C LYS A 103 0.50 21.82 1.96
N ILE A 104 0.11 21.46 3.18
CA ILE A 104 1.00 20.77 4.14
C ILE A 104 1.45 19.43 3.58
N ASP A 105 0.55 18.66 2.96
CA ASP A 105 0.89 17.40 2.32
C ASP A 105 1.90 17.56 1.18
N ASP A 106 1.71 18.58 0.33
CA ASP A 106 2.60 18.84 -0.80
C ASP A 106 4.00 19.29 -0.30
N GLU A 107 4.06 20.12 0.74
CA GLU A 107 5.32 20.54 1.38
C GLU A 107 6.07 19.35 2.01
N ILE A 108 5.35 18.46 2.71
CA ILE A 108 5.94 17.24 3.29
C ILE A 108 6.46 16.32 2.18
N SER A 109 5.66 16.08 1.14
CA SER A 109 6.05 15.16 0.06
C SER A 109 7.26 15.69 -0.72
N GLU A 110 7.31 17.00 -0.99
CA GLU A 110 8.47 17.62 -1.62
C GLU A 110 9.71 17.51 -0.74
N LYS A 111 9.58 17.78 0.57
CA LYS A 111 10.71 17.65 1.51
C LYS A 111 11.23 16.22 1.55
N ILE A 112 10.34 15.22 1.64
CA ILE A 112 10.72 13.80 1.60
C ILE A 112 11.45 13.48 0.29
N ARG A 113 10.94 13.93 -0.86
CA ARG A 113 11.56 13.69 -2.16
C ARG A 113 12.99 14.23 -2.24
N LEU A 114 13.27 15.37 -1.62
CA LEU A 114 14.62 15.91 -1.53
C LEU A 114 15.50 15.06 -0.61
N LEU A 115 15.00 14.70 0.57
CA LEU A 115 15.74 13.87 1.52
C LEU A 115 16.10 12.49 0.94
N GLN A 116 15.22 11.89 0.15
CA GLN A 116 15.44 10.58 -0.47
C GLN A 116 16.72 10.49 -1.30
N THR A 117 17.20 11.60 -1.88
CA THR A 117 18.36 11.60 -2.79
C THR A 117 19.70 11.43 -2.07
N PHE A 118 19.78 11.77 -0.79
CA PHE A 118 21.05 11.76 -0.05
C PHE A 118 20.97 11.12 1.34
N LEU A 119 19.77 10.95 1.91
CA LEU A 119 19.62 10.39 3.26
C LEU A 119 19.95 8.90 3.28
N LYS A 120 20.88 8.55 4.17
CA LYS A 120 21.37 7.19 4.42
C LYS A 120 20.96 6.74 5.83
N PRO A 121 20.88 5.42 6.10
CA PRO A 121 20.49 4.92 7.42
C PRO A 121 21.35 5.47 8.57
N GLN A 122 22.64 5.70 8.33
CA GLN A 122 23.58 6.21 9.33
C GLN A 122 23.26 7.62 9.81
N HIS A 123 22.60 8.46 9.00
CA HIS A 123 22.21 9.81 9.41
C HIS A 123 21.07 9.80 10.45
N LEU A 124 20.42 8.66 10.64
CA LEU A 124 19.39 8.44 11.65
C LEU A 124 19.88 7.44 12.72
N ASP A 125 21.19 7.22 12.82
CA ASP A 125 21.79 6.31 13.79
C ASP A 125 21.31 4.84 13.67
N ILE A 126 20.88 4.41 12.47
CA ILE A 126 20.41 3.03 12.25
C ILE A 126 21.61 2.08 12.10
N PRO A 127 21.81 1.12 13.02
CA PRO A 127 22.94 0.19 12.97
C PRO A 127 22.88 -0.73 11.75
N PRO A 128 24.03 -1.16 11.21
CA PRO A 128 24.09 -2.08 10.06
C PRO A 128 23.37 -3.42 10.26
N SER A 129 23.25 -3.89 11.50
CA SER A 129 22.51 -5.12 11.86
C SER A 129 21.02 -5.04 11.50
N LEU A 130 20.47 -3.84 11.38
CA LEU A 130 19.08 -3.59 10.98
C LEU A 130 18.92 -3.35 9.48
N HIS A 131 19.99 -3.40 8.68
CA HIS A 131 19.92 -3.13 7.25
C HIS A 131 19.37 -4.34 6.51
N ASN A 132 18.05 -4.34 6.26
CA ASN A 132 17.35 -5.41 5.57
C ASN A 132 16.43 -4.84 4.48
N GLU A 133 17.03 -4.58 3.31
CA GLU A 133 16.35 -3.97 2.16
C GLU A 133 15.03 -4.68 1.76
N PRO A 134 14.95 -6.03 1.71
CA PRO A 134 13.68 -6.70 1.41
C PRO A 134 12.57 -6.42 2.43
N LEU A 135 12.88 -6.40 3.73
CA LEU A 135 11.89 -6.12 4.77
C LEU A 135 11.51 -4.65 4.82
N TRP A 136 12.46 -3.73 4.59
CA TRP A 136 12.18 -2.31 4.46
C TRP A 136 11.23 -2.05 3.28
N LEU A 137 11.51 -2.62 2.11
CA LEU A 137 10.63 -2.51 0.95
C LEU A 137 9.23 -3.08 1.21
N LEU A 138 9.11 -4.14 2.01
CA LEU A 138 7.81 -4.67 2.41
C LEU A 138 7.06 -3.70 3.32
N ALA A 139 7.73 -3.12 4.31
CA ALA A 139 7.17 -2.11 5.21
C ALA A 139 6.74 -0.84 4.45
N GLU A 140 7.56 -0.37 3.51
CA GLU A 140 7.24 0.74 2.62
C GLU A 140 5.95 0.48 1.83
N LYS A 141 5.81 -0.72 1.25
CA LYS A 141 4.61 -1.13 0.53
C LYS A 141 3.37 -1.14 1.42
N GLU A 142 3.48 -1.57 2.68
CA GLU A 142 2.36 -1.52 3.63
C GLU A 142 1.94 -0.07 3.91
N LEU A 143 2.87 0.87 4.13
CA LEU A 143 2.51 2.28 4.32
C LEU A 143 1.82 2.88 3.08
N LEU A 144 2.29 2.55 1.89
CA LEU A 144 1.71 3.05 0.64
C LEU A 144 0.24 2.63 0.45
N LYS A 145 -0.18 1.49 1.02
CA LYS A 145 -1.58 1.03 0.94
C LYS A 145 -2.57 1.97 1.63
N MET A 146 -2.12 2.84 2.56
CA MET A 146 -3.01 3.79 3.23
C MET A 146 -3.87 4.57 2.22
N ASN A 147 -3.32 4.95 1.07
CA ASN A 147 -4.03 5.74 0.06
C ASN A 147 -5.02 4.93 -0.79
N ALA A 148 -4.94 3.59 -0.77
CA ALA A 148 -5.92 2.73 -1.42
C ALA A 148 -7.26 2.66 -0.65
N PHE A 149 -7.24 3.01 0.65
CA PHE A 149 -8.38 2.84 1.54
C PHE A 149 -9.11 4.14 1.85
N LYS A 150 -10.43 4.03 2.09
CA LYS A 150 -11.29 5.14 2.51
C LYS A 150 -11.78 5.02 3.95
N ALA A 151 -11.66 3.84 4.56
CA ALA A 151 -12.00 3.64 5.96
C ALA A 151 -10.79 3.95 6.87
N PRO A 152 -10.99 4.65 8.00
CA PRO A 152 -9.95 4.91 8.98
C PRO A 152 -9.27 3.63 9.50
N TYR A 153 -10.03 2.56 9.76
CA TYR A 153 -9.47 1.29 10.23
C TYR A 153 -8.50 0.66 9.24
N GLU A 154 -8.81 0.64 7.95
CA GLU A 154 -7.96 0.05 6.92
C GLU A 154 -6.65 0.84 6.77
N LYS A 155 -6.73 2.18 6.86
CA LYS A 155 -5.56 3.04 6.90
C LYS A 155 -4.71 2.77 8.15
N MET A 156 -5.34 2.61 9.32
CA MET A 156 -4.64 2.26 10.55
C MET A 156 -3.99 0.87 10.46
N THR A 157 -4.67 -0.13 9.89
CA THR A 157 -4.10 -1.47 9.68
C THR A 157 -2.88 -1.43 8.77
N SER A 158 -2.85 -0.56 7.76
CA SER A 158 -1.66 -0.34 6.93
C SER A 158 -0.45 0.13 7.75
N ILE A 159 -0.67 1.04 8.71
CA ILE A 159 0.37 1.50 9.66
C ILE A 159 0.79 0.34 10.58
N MET A 160 -0.16 -0.40 11.15
CA MET A 160 0.13 -1.55 12.01
C MET A 160 0.98 -2.60 11.30
N SER A 161 0.65 -2.92 10.05
CA SER A 161 1.38 -3.90 9.25
C SER A 161 2.82 -3.46 9.01
N CYS A 162 3.04 -2.19 8.64
CA CYS A 162 4.39 -1.62 8.53
C CYS A 162 5.17 -1.76 9.85
N CYS A 163 4.60 -1.29 10.96
CA CYS A 163 5.27 -1.31 12.26
C CYS A 163 5.57 -2.73 12.76
N ARG A 164 4.70 -3.70 12.49
CA ARG A 164 4.95 -5.11 12.81
C ARG A 164 6.09 -5.71 11.99
N ILE A 165 6.23 -5.32 10.72
CA ILE A 165 7.39 -5.73 9.90
C ILE A 165 8.68 -5.17 10.50
N ILE A 166 8.69 -3.90 10.92
CA ILE A 166 9.83 -3.27 11.58
C ILE A 166 10.17 -3.99 12.88
N ASN A 167 9.18 -4.27 13.74
CA ASN A 167 9.43 -5.00 14.98
C ASN A 167 9.94 -6.42 14.75
N ASN A 168 9.43 -7.13 13.74
CA ASN A 168 9.96 -8.44 13.38
C ASN A 168 11.43 -8.36 12.91
N LEU A 169 11.81 -7.29 12.20
CA LEU A 169 13.19 -7.03 11.84
C LEU A 169 14.07 -6.80 13.09
N LEU A 170 13.63 -5.95 14.02
CA LEU A 170 14.34 -5.70 15.29
C LEU A 170 14.53 -7.00 16.09
N LEU A 171 13.45 -7.77 16.25
CA LEU A 171 13.49 -9.05 16.97
C LEU A 171 14.47 -10.04 16.33
N ASN A 172 14.51 -10.15 15.00
CA ASN A 172 15.45 -11.01 14.31
C ASN A 172 16.91 -10.57 14.52
N ALA A 173 17.16 -9.25 14.50
CA ALA A 173 18.49 -8.71 14.73
C ALA A 173 18.98 -8.94 16.18
N ALA A 174 18.13 -8.73 17.19
CA ALA A 174 18.43 -9.07 18.58
C ALA A 174 18.65 -10.56 18.83
N MET A 175 18.07 -11.43 18.00
CA MET A 175 18.33 -12.88 18.09
C MET A 175 19.64 -13.29 17.43
N SER A 176 20.10 -12.54 16.42
CA SER A 176 21.34 -12.84 15.69
C SER A 176 22.59 -12.17 16.29
N GLU A 177 22.45 -11.02 16.93
CA GLU A 177 23.55 -10.26 17.52
C GLU A 177 23.36 -10.14 19.04
N HIS A 178 24.45 -10.21 19.81
CA HIS A 178 24.42 -10.14 21.29
C HIS A 178 24.11 -8.72 21.83
N GLU A 179 23.67 -7.78 20.98
CA GLU A 179 23.24 -6.44 21.40
C GLU A 179 21.72 -6.36 21.56
N PRO A 180 21.21 -5.79 22.67
CA PRO A 180 19.79 -5.63 22.86
C PRO A 180 19.25 -4.53 21.93
N THR A 181 18.60 -4.91 20.83
CA THR A 181 17.80 -3.96 20.05
C THR A 181 16.60 -3.52 20.88
N GLY A 182 16.44 -2.22 21.09
CA GLY A 182 15.44 -1.63 21.97
C GLY A 182 14.35 -0.85 21.25
N ALA A 183 13.43 -0.25 22.02
CA ALA A 183 12.46 0.72 21.50
C ALA A 183 13.14 1.95 20.86
N ASP A 184 14.38 2.24 21.25
CA ASP A 184 15.19 3.34 20.73
C ASP A 184 15.60 3.11 19.26
N ASP A 185 15.61 1.86 18.78
CA ASP A 185 15.93 1.53 17.39
C ASP A 185 14.70 1.58 16.45
N PHE A 186 13.49 1.53 17.01
CA PHE A 186 12.26 1.46 16.23
C PHE A 186 11.96 2.75 15.48
N LEU A 187 11.98 3.89 16.18
CA LEU A 187 11.59 5.17 15.61
C LEU A 187 12.52 5.62 14.47
N PRO A 188 13.86 5.51 14.58
CA PRO A 188 14.76 5.78 13.45
C PRO A 188 14.44 4.99 12.19
N VAL A 189 14.20 3.67 12.35
CA VAL A 189 13.84 2.80 11.21
C VAL A 189 12.49 3.19 10.62
N LEU A 190 11.50 3.55 11.46
CA LEU A 190 10.21 4.05 10.99
C LEU A 190 10.33 5.37 10.23
N ILE A 191 11.16 6.31 10.71
CA ILE A 191 11.45 7.58 10.01
C ILE A 191 12.06 7.28 8.64
N TYR A 192 13.08 6.42 8.59
CA TYR A 192 13.75 6.05 7.35
C TYR A 192 12.78 5.44 6.34
N ILE A 193 11.98 4.45 6.75
CA ILE A 193 10.96 3.80 5.91
C ILE A 193 9.91 4.80 5.46
N THR A 194 9.48 5.73 6.31
CA THR A 194 8.52 6.78 5.93
C THR A 194 9.11 7.69 4.84
N ILE A 195 10.39 8.05 4.95
CA ILE A 195 11.10 8.84 3.94
C ILE A 195 11.24 8.04 2.64
N LYS A 196 11.63 6.76 2.70
CA LYS A 196 11.76 5.93 1.48
C LYS A 196 10.43 5.62 0.80
N ALA A 197 9.36 5.42 1.57
CA ALA A 197 8.01 5.22 1.03
C ALA A 197 7.42 6.49 0.41
N ASN A 198 7.66 7.67 1.00
CA ASN A 198 6.97 8.93 0.67
C ASN A 198 5.45 8.76 0.48
N PRO A 199 4.69 8.33 1.51
CA PRO A 199 3.27 8.05 1.38
C PRO A 199 2.50 9.30 0.92
N PRO A 200 1.71 9.23 -0.17
CA PRO A 200 0.98 10.40 -0.65
C PRO A 200 -0.01 10.90 0.40
N LYS A 201 -0.17 12.22 0.53
CA LYS A 201 -1.10 12.82 1.50
C LYS A 201 -0.90 12.33 2.95
N LEU A 202 0.36 12.19 3.38
CA LEU A 202 0.72 11.65 4.71
C LEU A 202 0.03 12.41 5.85
N HIS A 203 0.07 13.75 5.85
CA HIS A 203 -0.56 14.56 6.89
C HIS A 203 -2.08 14.39 6.89
N SER A 204 -2.74 14.45 5.73
CA SER A 204 -4.18 14.23 5.64
C SER A 204 -4.60 12.84 6.09
N ASN A 205 -3.84 11.80 5.77
CA ASN A 205 -4.10 10.44 6.24
C ASN A 205 -4.05 10.35 7.76
N LEU A 206 -3.00 10.89 8.39
CA LEU A 206 -2.87 10.82 9.85
C LEU A 206 -3.94 11.65 10.55
N LYS A 207 -4.23 12.86 10.05
CA LYS A 207 -5.33 13.70 10.56
C LYS A 207 -6.67 12.98 10.45
N PHE A 208 -6.94 12.31 9.32
CA PHE A 208 -8.15 11.55 9.09
C PHE A 208 -8.31 10.38 10.06
N ILE A 209 -7.26 9.58 10.28
CA ILE A 209 -7.29 8.49 11.27
C ILE A 209 -7.57 9.04 12.67
N LYS A 210 -6.87 10.10 13.08
CA LYS A 210 -7.04 10.73 14.39
C LYS A 210 -8.48 11.19 14.66
N LEU A 211 -9.16 11.72 13.65
CA LEU A 211 -10.51 12.27 13.80
C LEU A 211 -11.60 11.20 13.70
N TYR A 212 -11.44 10.20 12.82
CA TYR A 212 -12.54 9.34 12.40
C TYR A 212 -12.39 7.85 12.73
N ARG A 213 -11.22 7.37 13.17
CA ARG A 213 -11.11 6.01 13.73
C ARG A 213 -11.91 5.94 15.03
N ARG A 214 -12.71 4.88 15.24
CA ARG A 214 -13.38 4.64 16.53
C ARG A 214 -12.38 4.75 17.69
N GLN A 215 -12.60 5.67 18.62
CA GLN A 215 -11.64 6.03 19.65
C GLN A 215 -11.23 4.87 20.55
N GLU A 216 -12.17 4.00 20.90
CA GLU A 216 -11.91 2.77 21.67
C GLU A 216 -10.91 1.81 20.99
N LYS A 217 -10.79 1.87 19.66
CA LYS A 217 -9.87 1.05 18.86
C LYS A 217 -8.52 1.71 18.61
N LEU A 218 -8.35 2.97 19.00
CA LEU A 218 -7.08 3.68 18.92
C LEU A 218 -6.43 3.71 20.30
N THR A 219 -6.18 2.52 20.85
CA THR A 219 -5.59 2.30 22.18
C THR A 219 -4.46 1.28 22.11
N SER A 220 -3.61 1.20 23.13
CA SER A 220 -2.53 0.19 23.24
C SER A 220 -1.56 0.20 22.04
N GLU A 221 -1.30 -0.95 21.41
CA GLU A 221 -0.39 -1.11 20.25
C GLU A 221 -0.74 -0.13 19.11
N ALA A 222 -2.04 0.06 18.84
CA ALA A 222 -2.50 0.94 17.78
C ALA A 222 -2.17 2.42 18.06
N GLU A 223 -2.41 2.87 19.29
CA GLU A 223 -2.08 4.22 19.72
C GLU A 223 -0.57 4.46 19.71
N TYR A 224 0.21 3.47 20.18
CA TYR A 224 1.67 3.54 20.19
C TYR A 224 2.24 3.71 18.78
N TYR A 225 1.88 2.86 17.82
CA TYR A 225 2.37 2.98 16.46
C TYR A 225 1.87 4.24 15.75
N PHE A 226 0.61 4.61 15.96
CA PHE A 226 0.06 5.83 15.39
C PHE A 226 0.82 7.07 15.89
N THR A 227 1.11 7.11 17.19
CA THR A 227 1.90 8.20 17.81
C THR A 227 3.32 8.23 17.27
N ASN A 228 3.97 7.08 17.10
CA ASN A 228 5.31 7.02 16.51
C ASN A 228 5.33 7.53 15.06
N LEU A 229 4.34 7.20 14.24
CA LEU A 229 4.26 7.72 12.86
C LEU A 229 3.93 9.22 12.83
N MET A 230 3.10 9.70 13.75
CA MET A 230 2.88 11.13 13.96
C MET A 230 4.17 11.86 14.35
N SER A 231 4.97 11.28 15.25
CA SER A 231 6.30 11.80 15.63
C SER A 231 7.28 11.78 14.46
N ALA A 232 7.30 10.70 13.67
CA ALA A 232 8.12 10.61 12.46
C ALA A 232 7.75 11.70 11.44
N LYS A 233 6.45 11.96 11.21
CA LYS A 233 5.98 13.07 10.37
C LYS A 233 6.47 14.42 10.90
N SER A 234 6.31 14.68 12.20
CA SER A 234 6.77 15.94 12.81
C SER A 234 8.29 16.11 12.72
N PHE A 235 9.05 15.05 12.98
CA PHE A 235 10.50 15.03 12.80
C PHE A 235 10.89 15.38 11.36
N ILE A 236 10.27 14.74 10.36
CA ILE A 236 10.53 15.03 8.94
C ILE A 236 10.27 16.50 8.62
N VAL A 237 9.17 17.08 9.12
CA VAL A 237 8.83 18.50 8.91
C VAL A 237 9.89 19.43 9.49
N GLU A 238 10.42 19.12 10.67
CA GLU A 238 11.39 19.97 11.39
C GLU A 238 12.86 19.64 11.09
N LEU A 239 13.11 18.54 10.36
CA LEU A 239 14.43 18.01 10.05
C LEU A 239 15.33 19.08 9.42
N ASN A 240 16.52 19.22 10.01
CA ASN A 240 17.60 20.10 9.59
C ASN A 240 18.95 19.39 9.77
N ALA A 241 20.06 20.07 9.44
CA ALA A 241 21.40 19.51 9.50
C ALA A 241 21.76 18.91 10.89
N LYS A 242 21.37 19.58 11.98
CA LYS A 242 21.64 19.09 13.35
C LYS A 242 20.90 17.80 13.67
N SER A 243 19.70 17.63 13.11
CA SER A 243 18.91 16.41 13.28
C SER A 243 19.56 15.18 12.63
N LEU A 244 20.44 15.38 11.64
CA LEU A 244 21.14 14.33 10.91
C LEU A 244 22.62 14.22 11.28
N SER A 245 23.07 14.95 12.31
CA SER A 245 24.48 15.01 12.72
C SER A 245 25.44 15.40 11.58
N MET A 246 24.99 16.27 10.67
CA MET A 246 25.77 16.74 9.52
C MET A 246 26.03 18.24 9.56
N GLU A 247 27.04 18.71 8.82
CA GLU A 247 27.33 20.14 8.73
C GLU A 247 26.24 20.89 7.96
N GLU A 248 25.95 22.13 8.38
CA GLU A 248 24.90 22.95 7.76
C GLU A 248 25.17 23.23 6.28
N ILE A 249 26.45 23.40 5.92
CA ILE A 249 26.88 23.61 4.54
C ILE A 249 26.63 22.34 3.71
N GLU A 250 27.05 21.17 4.21
CA GLU A 250 26.84 19.88 3.52
C GLU A 250 25.35 19.57 3.32
N PHE A 251 24.52 19.85 4.33
CA PHE A 251 23.07 19.67 4.24
C PHE A 251 22.46 20.57 3.17
N GLU A 252 22.80 21.86 3.14
CA GLU A 252 22.25 22.79 2.17
C GLU A 252 22.72 22.45 0.75
N GLU A 253 24.01 22.10 0.57
CA GLU A 253 24.53 21.61 -0.71
C GLU A 253 23.78 20.37 -1.20
N SER A 254 23.53 19.41 -0.31
CA SER A 254 22.76 18.19 -0.63
C SER A 254 21.32 18.51 -1.01
N MET A 255 20.65 19.40 -0.26
CA MET A 255 19.29 19.85 -0.56
C MET A 255 19.20 20.60 -1.90
N GLN A 256 20.20 21.43 -2.23
CA GLN A 256 20.24 22.14 -3.51
C GLN A 256 20.54 21.20 -4.69
N ALA A 257 21.48 20.27 -4.52
CA ALA A 257 21.75 19.23 -5.51
C ALA A 257 20.51 18.35 -5.77
N ALA A 258 19.76 18.01 -4.72
CA ALA A 258 18.49 17.30 -4.83
C ALA A 258 17.44 18.09 -5.63
N LYS A 259 17.29 19.40 -5.37
CA LYS A 259 16.38 20.28 -6.12
C LYS A 259 16.73 20.33 -7.61
N LEU A 260 18.02 20.40 -7.95
CA LEU A 260 18.49 20.40 -9.34
C LEU A 260 18.17 19.08 -10.04
N THR A 261 18.48 17.94 -9.39
CA THR A 261 18.21 16.59 -9.93
C THR A 261 16.71 16.38 -10.20
N ASN A 262 15.88 16.86 -9.27
CA ASN A 262 14.42 16.77 -9.37
C ASN A 262 13.83 17.68 -10.47
N LYS A 263 14.42 18.85 -10.74
CA LYS A 263 14.02 19.73 -11.85
C LYS A 263 14.34 19.12 -13.21
N THR A 264 15.54 18.58 -13.39
CA THR A 264 15.95 17.93 -14.67
C THR A 264 15.05 16.73 -15.00
N SER A 265 14.59 16.00 -13.99
CA SER A 265 13.64 14.88 -14.14
C SER A 265 12.22 15.33 -14.51
N SER A 266 11.86 16.58 -14.18
CA SER A 266 10.55 17.18 -14.47
C SER A 266 10.52 17.85 -15.84
N GLU A 267 11.60 18.52 -16.27
CA GLU A 267 11.71 19.22 -17.56
C GLU A 267 11.93 18.29 -18.76
N SER A 268 12.52 17.11 -18.54
CA SER A 268 12.63 16.05 -19.56
C SER A 268 11.27 15.43 -19.97
N SER A 269 10.18 15.81 -19.29
CA SER A 269 8.80 15.44 -19.67
C SER A 269 8.08 16.49 -20.54
N TYR A 270 8.66 17.68 -20.78
CA TYR A 270 7.98 18.78 -21.51
C TYR A 270 8.72 19.33 -22.73
N THR A 271 9.81 18.72 -23.18
CA THR A 271 10.52 19.13 -24.42
C THR A 271 10.57 18.02 -25.46
N CYS A 272 9.40 17.66 -25.97
CA CYS A 272 9.27 16.99 -27.26
C CYS A 272 8.03 17.49 -28.00
N GLN A 273 7.90 18.81 -28.17
CA GLN A 273 7.04 19.40 -29.19
C GLN A 273 7.74 20.62 -29.83
N MET A 274 7.88 20.52 -31.15
CA MET A 274 8.17 21.58 -32.12
C MET A 274 9.60 22.14 -32.18
N ASN A 275 10.40 21.62 -33.10
CA ASN A 275 10.85 22.36 -34.30
C ASN A 275 11.99 21.60 -35.00
N GLN A 276 11.76 21.17 -36.24
CA GLN A 276 12.64 21.49 -37.39
C GLN A 276 12.13 20.85 -38.68
N GLN A 277 11.67 21.72 -39.57
CA GLN A 277 11.44 21.47 -40.97
C GLN A 277 12.67 22.03 -41.73
N GLU A 278 13.31 21.16 -42.52
CA GLU A 278 14.09 21.43 -43.73
C GLU A 278 15.37 22.30 -43.68
N LYS A 279 16.54 21.66 -43.84
CA LYS A 279 17.32 21.62 -45.11
C LYS A 279 18.69 20.92 -44.95
N ASN A 280 18.92 19.92 -45.83
CA ASN A 280 20.14 19.55 -46.59
C ASN A 280 21.53 19.88 -46.00
N GLU A 281 22.56 19.02 -45.96
CA GLU A 281 22.96 17.93 -46.86
C GLU A 281 24.21 17.20 -46.29
N CYS A 282 24.31 15.87 -46.51
CA CYS A 282 25.52 15.04 -46.78
C CYS A 282 26.70 14.98 -45.77
N SER A 283 27.44 13.87 -45.52
CA SER A 283 27.44 12.48 -45.97
C SER A 283 28.44 11.69 -45.09
N CYS A 284 28.08 10.48 -44.64
CA CYS A 284 28.98 9.33 -44.76
C CYS A 284 28.19 7.99 -44.78
N SER A 285 27.73 7.65 -45.99
CA SER A 285 27.67 6.34 -46.62
C SER A 285 27.70 5.01 -45.81
N LYS A 286 26.64 4.20 -46.06
CA LYS A 286 26.63 2.76 -46.49
C LYS A 286 26.87 1.69 -45.40
N LYS A 287 26.12 0.58 -45.24
CA LYS A 287 24.98 -0.17 -45.87
C LYS A 287 24.44 -1.08 -44.72
N MET A 288 23.20 -1.54 -44.59
CA MET A 288 22.26 -2.28 -45.47
C MET A 288 20.84 -1.96 -44.95
N ASP A 289 19.92 -1.37 -45.73
CA ASP A 289 18.99 -2.02 -46.66
C ASP A 289 18.23 -3.24 -46.08
N ASN A 290 17.03 -3.02 -45.54
CA ASN A 290 15.80 -3.35 -46.26
C ASN A 290 14.53 -2.73 -45.62
N LYS A 291 13.65 -2.29 -46.53
CA LYS A 291 12.45 -1.48 -46.35
C LYS A 291 11.36 -2.16 -45.51
N LEU A 292 10.74 -1.36 -44.65
CA LEU A 292 9.31 -1.41 -44.37
C LEU A 292 8.57 -1.03 -45.64
N ASP A 293 7.76 -1.94 -46.16
CA ASP A 293 6.52 -1.68 -46.89
C ASP A 293 5.77 -3.02 -46.95
N ASP A 294 5.12 -3.39 -45.84
CA ASP A 294 4.09 -4.43 -45.84
C ASP A 294 3.02 -4.08 -44.79
N PRO A 295 1.72 -4.13 -45.10
CA PRO A 295 0.64 -3.72 -44.21
C PRO A 295 0.40 -4.82 -43.16
N GLY A 296 1.28 -4.88 -42.15
CA GLY A 296 1.30 -5.97 -41.16
C GLY A 296 1.46 -5.54 -39.69
N VAL A 297 1.48 -4.24 -39.37
CA VAL A 297 1.73 -3.78 -37.99
C VAL A 297 0.49 -3.94 -37.07
N LEU A 298 -0.63 -4.42 -37.62
CA LEU A 298 -1.85 -4.74 -36.87
C LEU A 298 -2.17 -6.25 -36.86
N GLN A 299 -1.17 -7.12 -36.77
CA GLN A 299 -1.40 -8.58 -36.74
C GLN A 299 -0.54 -9.35 -35.72
N VAL A 300 -0.29 -8.79 -34.54
CA VAL A 300 0.39 -9.52 -33.45
C VAL A 300 -0.55 -9.92 -32.29
N LEU A 301 -1.84 -9.58 -32.34
CA LEU A 301 -2.83 -10.06 -31.34
C LEU A 301 -3.49 -11.41 -31.69
N HIS A 302 -3.00 -12.12 -32.70
CA HIS A 302 -3.57 -13.41 -33.11
C HIS A 302 -2.49 -14.44 -33.48
N HIS A 303 -1.54 -14.71 -32.59
CA HIS A 303 -0.85 -16.01 -32.56
C HIS A 303 -0.55 -16.33 -31.08
N GLY A 304 -1.27 -17.31 -30.53
CA GLY A 304 -1.07 -17.81 -29.18
C GLY A 304 0.39 -18.16 -28.96
N SER A 305 1.06 -17.42 -28.09
CA SER A 305 2.39 -17.79 -27.62
C SER A 305 2.23 -19.05 -26.78
N ASN A 306 2.45 -20.19 -27.40
CA ASN A 306 2.34 -21.49 -26.74
C ASN A 306 3.54 -21.62 -25.79
N TYR A 307 3.32 -21.44 -24.50
CA TYR A 307 4.33 -21.66 -23.45
C TYR A 307 4.25 -23.13 -23.02
N PRO A 308 5.06 -24.04 -23.59
CA PRO A 308 4.84 -25.48 -23.47
C PRO A 308 5.09 -26.01 -22.05
N TYR A 309 5.77 -25.23 -21.21
CA TYR A 309 6.05 -25.56 -19.81
C TYR A 309 5.06 -24.94 -18.82
N MET A 310 4.07 -24.14 -19.29
CA MET A 310 3.14 -23.44 -18.40
C MET A 310 2.25 -24.40 -17.59
N GLU A 311 1.99 -25.60 -18.12
CA GLU A 311 1.20 -26.66 -17.47
C GLU A 311 2.03 -27.88 -17.04
N ALA A 312 3.35 -27.85 -17.22
CA ALA A 312 4.22 -28.98 -16.92
C ALA A 312 4.44 -29.16 -15.41
N LYS A 313 4.44 -30.41 -14.92
CA LYS A 313 4.72 -30.71 -13.50
C LYS A 313 6.22 -30.82 -13.26
N SER A 314 6.68 -30.53 -12.04
CA SER A 314 8.11 -30.50 -11.69
C SER A 314 8.90 -31.79 -11.96
N LYS A 315 8.22 -32.93 -12.12
CA LYS A 315 8.82 -34.24 -12.43
C LYS A 315 8.96 -34.54 -13.93
N GLU A 316 8.46 -33.66 -14.78
CA GLU A 316 8.43 -33.81 -16.25
C GLU A 316 9.52 -33.00 -16.95
N LEU A 317 10.26 -32.17 -16.21
CA LEU A 317 11.39 -31.37 -16.71
C LEU A 317 12.68 -32.19 -16.67
N THR A 318 13.34 -32.32 -17.82
CA THR A 318 14.68 -32.91 -17.90
C THR A 318 15.76 -31.82 -17.77
N VAL A 319 17.00 -32.21 -17.45
CA VAL A 319 18.13 -31.26 -17.36
C VAL A 319 18.37 -30.52 -18.69
N GLY A 320 18.01 -31.12 -19.83
CA GLY A 320 18.10 -30.49 -21.15
C GLY A 320 17.03 -29.42 -21.42
N ASP A 321 15.94 -29.39 -20.66
CA ASP A 321 14.84 -28.42 -20.82
C ASP A 321 15.12 -27.10 -20.10
N VAL A 322 16.10 -27.06 -19.20
CA VAL A 322 16.39 -25.90 -18.35
C VAL A 322 16.81 -24.69 -19.17
N ASP A 323 17.63 -24.88 -20.20
CA ASP A 323 18.09 -23.79 -21.07
C ASP A 323 16.94 -23.20 -21.90
N ILE A 324 16.01 -24.05 -22.36
CA ILE A 324 14.83 -23.65 -23.13
C ILE A 324 13.85 -22.90 -22.22
N LEU A 325 13.63 -23.39 -20.99
CA LEU A 325 12.80 -22.74 -19.99
C LEU A 325 13.36 -21.36 -19.62
N LEU A 326 14.68 -21.25 -19.42
CA LEU A 326 15.33 -19.99 -19.12
C LEU A 326 15.22 -19.00 -20.29
N SER A 327 15.31 -19.47 -21.53
CA SER A 327 15.09 -18.66 -22.73
C SER A 327 13.66 -18.10 -22.79
N HIS A 328 12.66 -18.96 -22.56
CA HIS A 328 11.24 -18.55 -22.55
C HIS A 328 10.91 -17.61 -21.38
N TYR A 329 11.51 -17.83 -20.20
CA TYR A 329 11.36 -16.92 -19.07
C TYR A 329 11.94 -15.53 -19.37
N LYS A 330 13.14 -15.46 -19.99
CA LYS A 330 13.76 -14.19 -20.38
C LYS A 330 12.91 -13.44 -21.40
N ASP A 331 12.36 -14.13 -22.39
CA ASP A 331 11.44 -13.54 -23.38
C ASP A 331 10.15 -13.01 -22.74
N LEU A 332 9.55 -13.79 -21.83
CA LEU A 332 8.36 -13.37 -21.08
C LEU A 332 8.65 -12.14 -20.19
N ALA A 333 9.78 -12.14 -19.47
CA ALA A 333 10.19 -11.02 -18.64
C ALA A 333 10.48 -9.76 -19.47
N ALA A 334 11.07 -9.91 -20.67
CA ALA A 334 11.28 -8.80 -21.59
C ALA A 334 9.94 -8.24 -22.10
N LYS A 335 9.01 -9.10 -22.53
CA LYS A 335 7.67 -8.70 -22.96
C LYS A 335 6.88 -8.02 -21.83
N HIS A 336 6.94 -8.55 -20.61
CA HIS A 336 6.32 -7.94 -19.43
C HIS A 336 6.93 -6.57 -19.12
N THR A 337 8.26 -6.42 -19.21
CA THR A 337 8.93 -5.14 -18.99
C THR A 337 8.53 -4.11 -20.05
N ILE A 338 8.44 -4.51 -21.31
CA ILE A 338 7.97 -3.64 -22.41
C ILE A 338 6.51 -3.24 -22.17
N LEU A 339 5.65 -4.16 -21.75
CA LEU A 339 4.25 -3.90 -21.44
C LEU A 339 4.10 -2.92 -20.26
N CYS A 340 4.85 -3.11 -19.17
CA CYS A 340 4.85 -2.20 -18.03
C CYS A 340 5.32 -0.80 -18.42
N LYS A 341 6.36 -0.69 -19.24
CA LYS A 341 6.83 0.60 -19.78
C LYS A 341 5.75 1.26 -20.65
N ALA A 342 5.14 0.50 -21.56
CA ALA A 342 4.06 1.01 -22.40
C ALA A 342 2.86 1.51 -21.57
N ILE A 343 2.44 0.79 -20.53
CA ILE A 343 1.35 1.18 -19.64
C ILE A 343 1.71 2.42 -18.80
N SER A 344 2.98 2.55 -18.40
CA SER A 344 3.46 3.71 -17.65
C SER A 344 3.45 5.01 -18.49
N CYS A 345 3.54 4.89 -19.81
CA CYS A 345 3.48 6.01 -20.75
C CYS A 345 2.06 6.41 -21.19
N LEU A 346 1.02 5.68 -20.81
CA LEU A 346 -0.38 6.01 -21.14
C LEU A 346 -0.96 7.03 -20.16
N SER A 347 -1.80 7.95 -20.67
CA SER A 347 -2.53 8.92 -19.86
C SER A 347 -3.57 8.23 -18.96
N THR A 348 -3.95 8.86 -17.84
CA THR A 348 -4.90 8.30 -16.87
C THR A 348 -6.27 7.95 -17.48
N SER A 349 -6.66 8.61 -18.57
CA SER A 349 -7.92 8.35 -19.29
C SER A 349 -7.90 7.07 -20.15
N GLU A 350 -6.73 6.52 -20.48
CA GLU A 350 -6.57 5.36 -21.38
C GLU A 350 -6.20 4.07 -20.64
N ARG A 351 -5.82 4.18 -19.36
CA ARG A 351 -5.33 3.06 -18.53
C ARG A 351 -6.45 2.16 -17.99
N GLU A 352 -7.62 2.74 -17.72
CA GLU A 352 -8.76 2.06 -17.08
C GLU A 352 -9.48 1.00 -17.94
N PRO A 353 -9.67 1.20 -19.27
CA PRO A 353 -10.27 0.18 -20.14
C PRO A 353 -9.37 -1.03 -20.37
N LEU A 354 -8.04 -0.84 -20.40
CA LEU A 354 -7.07 -1.90 -20.71
C LEU A 354 -6.85 -2.86 -19.54
N LEU A 355 -6.80 -2.35 -18.31
CA LEU A 355 -6.70 -3.19 -17.10
C LEU A 355 -7.93 -4.09 -16.95
N ARG A 356 -9.13 -3.59 -17.24
CA ARG A 356 -10.35 -4.41 -17.25
C ARG A 356 -10.40 -5.45 -18.36
N HIS A 357 -9.69 -5.24 -19.46
CA HIS A 357 -9.61 -6.21 -20.56
C HIS A 357 -8.65 -7.35 -20.23
N LEU A 358 -7.53 -7.03 -19.56
CA LEU A 358 -6.55 -8.02 -19.08
C LEU A 358 -7.12 -8.89 -17.94
N GLU A 359 -7.88 -8.31 -17.01
CA GLU A 359 -8.57 -9.06 -15.94
C GLU A 359 -9.63 -10.05 -16.50
N LYS A 360 -10.32 -9.68 -17.58
CA LYS A 360 -11.31 -10.58 -18.21
C LYS A 360 -10.68 -11.75 -18.96
N GLN A 361 -9.46 -11.62 -19.47
CA GLN A 361 -8.77 -12.72 -20.18
C GLN A 361 -8.06 -13.70 -19.23
N GLY A 362 -7.74 -13.29 -17.99
CA GLY A 362 -7.13 -14.18 -16.98
C GLY A 362 -8.09 -15.11 -16.23
N ALA A 363 -9.42 -14.91 -16.35
CA ALA A 363 -10.43 -15.64 -15.58
C ALA A 363 -10.70 -17.09 -16.04
N GLY A 364 -9.96 -17.59 -17.05
CA GLY A 364 -10.18 -18.91 -17.66
C GLY A 364 -9.42 -20.10 -17.06
N THR A 365 -8.46 -19.88 -16.15
CA THR A 365 -7.62 -20.99 -15.63
C THR A 365 -7.74 -21.10 -14.10
N LEU A 366 -8.80 -21.75 -13.63
CA LEU A 366 -8.89 -22.24 -12.25
C LEU A 366 -7.99 -23.46 -12.10
N MET A 367 -6.86 -23.32 -11.40
CA MET A 367 -6.10 -24.45 -10.88
C MET A 367 -6.56 -24.79 -9.45
N PRO A 368 -6.72 -26.09 -9.09
CA PRO A 368 -7.15 -26.48 -7.75
C PRO A 368 -6.00 -26.32 -6.74
N VAL A 369 -6.32 -25.75 -5.58
CA VAL A 369 -5.43 -25.66 -4.42
C VAL A 369 -5.22 -27.06 -3.84
N CYS A 370 -4.00 -27.59 -3.90
CA CYS A 370 -3.62 -28.83 -3.23
C CYS A 370 -3.49 -28.58 -1.71
N HIS A 371 -4.36 -29.24 -0.93
CA HIS A 371 -4.17 -29.41 0.51
C HIS A 371 -3.01 -30.38 0.77
N SER A 372 -1.99 -29.93 1.51
CA SER A 372 -0.94 -30.79 2.07
C SER A 372 -1.28 -31.18 3.50
N THR A 373 -1.81 -32.39 3.67
CA THR A 373 -1.99 -33.07 4.96
C THR A 373 -0.64 -33.64 5.40
N VAL A 374 -0.04 -33.10 6.45
CA VAL A 374 1.16 -33.67 7.09
C VAL A 374 0.70 -34.72 8.11
N GLY A 375 0.95 -35.99 7.82
CA GLY A 375 0.74 -37.10 8.75
C GLY A 375 1.94 -37.29 9.67
N SER A 376 1.72 -37.21 10.97
CA SER A 376 2.69 -37.55 12.02
C SER A 376 2.92 -39.07 12.09
N PRO A 377 4.16 -39.56 12.36
CA PRO A 377 4.40 -40.98 12.57
C PRO A 377 3.97 -41.41 13.99
N GLN A 378 3.23 -42.52 14.06
CA GLN A 378 2.86 -43.21 15.29
C GLN A 378 4.09 -43.91 15.91
N THR A 379 4.43 -43.57 17.15
CA THR A 379 5.33 -44.36 18.00
C THR A 379 4.49 -45.33 18.83
N GLN A 380 4.57 -46.62 18.54
CA GLN A 380 3.94 -47.69 19.32
C GLN A 380 4.66 -47.85 20.67
N LEU A 381 3.95 -47.64 21.78
CA LEU A 381 4.34 -48.12 23.11
C LEU A 381 3.70 -49.49 23.34
N THR A 382 4.51 -50.54 23.32
CA THR A 382 4.18 -51.86 23.88
C THR A 382 4.33 -51.82 25.40
N ARG A 383 3.22 -52.04 26.11
CA ARG A 383 3.20 -52.42 27.54
C ARG A 383 3.78 -53.83 27.68
N HIS A 384 4.81 -53.98 28.50
CA HIS A 384 5.10 -55.24 29.19
C HIS A 384 4.80 -55.05 30.68
N GLN A 385 3.89 -55.88 31.20
CA GLN A 385 3.83 -56.26 32.60
C GLN A 385 5.03 -57.18 32.88
N ASP A 386 5.72 -56.97 34.01
CA ASP A 386 6.01 -58.02 35.00
C ASP A 386 6.76 -57.45 36.22
N ASN A 387 6.33 -57.93 37.38
CA ASN A 387 6.77 -57.72 38.78
C ASN A 387 6.43 -56.40 39.50
#